data_AF-A0A950YBZ7-F1
#
_entry.id   AF-A0A950YBZ7-F1
#
_cell.length_a   1.000
_cell.length_b   1.000
_cell.length_c   1.000
_cell.angle_alpha   90.00
_cell.angle_beta   90.00
_cell.angle_gamma   90.00
#
_symmetry.space_group_name_H-M   'P 1'
#
loop_
_entity.id
_entity.type
_entity.pdbx_description
1 polymer ?
#
loop_
_entity_poly.entity_id
_entity_poly.type
_entity_poly.pdbx_seq_one_letter_code
_entity_poly.pdbx_strand_id
1 'polypeptide(L)'
;MSRKRSFTARFAPLGLAALALAGCGGALQVQPTAPAGSSKLASRGEVDSPLTDVRNHLGCLRDAHLPVTVLSPTMLQIGTAPGSPTVDFSPTPGSAQAYQIDGRVQNAEVIGSALVYPHQGSDAELTAIESCLAQGVQG
;
A
#
# COMPACT_ATOMS: atom_id res chain seq x y z
N MET A 1 -49.21 15.89 21.02
CA MET A 1 -48.73 17.28 20.89
C MET A 1 -47.85 17.36 19.66
N SER A 2 -48.28 18.14 18.67
CA SER A 2 -47.75 18.21 17.31
C SER A 2 -47.00 19.53 17.12
N ARG A 3 -45.76 19.50 16.62
CA ARG A 3 -45.12 20.66 15.96
C ARG A 3 -44.21 20.20 14.82
N LYS A 4 -44.81 20.10 13.62
CA LYS A 4 -44.11 20.27 12.34
C LYS A 4 -43.54 21.69 12.29
N ARG A 5 -42.27 21.84 11.90
CA ARG A 5 -41.72 23.13 11.45
C ARG A 5 -41.08 22.91 10.09
N SER A 6 -41.88 23.19 9.06
CA SER A 6 -41.40 23.48 7.72
C SER A 6 -40.75 24.85 7.75
N PHE A 7 -39.51 24.95 7.27
CA PHE A 7 -38.89 26.24 6.96
C PHE A 7 -38.55 26.24 5.48
N THR A 8 -39.39 26.92 4.72
CA THR A 8 -39.18 27.25 3.31
C THR A 8 -38.51 28.60 3.27
N ALA A 9 -37.26 28.68 2.80
CA ALA A 9 -36.62 29.94 2.47
C ALA A 9 -36.16 29.89 1.01
N ARG A 10 -36.90 30.58 0.16
CA ARG A 10 -36.51 30.98 -1.19
C ARG A 10 -35.57 32.18 -1.06
N PHE A 11 -34.35 32.09 -1.60
CA PHE A 11 -33.55 33.26 -1.92
C PHE A 11 -32.93 33.10 -3.31
N ALA A 12 -32.85 34.25 -3.99
CA ALA A 12 -32.80 34.47 -5.42
C ALA A 12 -31.39 34.27 -6.04
N PRO A 13 -31.30 34.08 -7.36
CA PRO A 13 -30.04 33.92 -8.07
C PRO A 13 -29.41 35.29 -8.36
N LEU A 14 -28.18 35.49 -7.90
CA LEU A 14 -27.30 36.56 -8.33
C LEU A 14 -26.06 35.91 -8.91
N GLY A 15 -25.97 35.94 -10.24
CA GLY A 15 -24.79 35.51 -10.97
C GLY A 15 -23.60 36.40 -10.67
N LEU A 16 -22.40 35.82 -10.75
CA LEU A 16 -21.17 36.56 -10.99
C LEU A 16 -20.06 35.59 -11.45
N ALA A 17 -19.56 35.88 -12.64
CA ALA A 17 -18.20 35.63 -13.16
C ALA A 17 -17.69 34.18 -13.23
N ALA A 18 -17.86 33.57 -14.41
CA ALA A 18 -16.94 32.55 -14.89
C ALA A 18 -15.59 33.22 -15.26
N LEU A 19 -14.62 33.15 -14.35
CA LEU A 19 -13.21 33.45 -14.66
C LEU A 19 -12.62 32.24 -15.37
N ALA A 20 -12.60 32.28 -16.70
CA ALA A 20 -11.81 31.38 -17.52
C ALA A 20 -10.32 31.71 -17.30
N LEU A 21 -9.68 30.99 -16.40
CA LEU A 21 -8.22 30.94 -16.31
C LEU A 21 -7.69 30.20 -17.54
N ALA A 22 -7.33 30.97 -18.57
CA ALA A 22 -6.45 30.53 -19.63
C ALA A 22 -5.07 30.23 -19.01
N GLY A 23 -4.90 29.00 -18.51
CA GLY A 23 -3.60 28.48 -18.12
C GLY A 23 -2.77 28.25 -19.38
N CYS A 24 -1.72 29.04 -19.56
CA CYS A 24 -0.66 28.76 -20.51
C CYS A 24 -0.20 27.30 -20.32
N GLY A 25 -0.29 26.51 -21.38
CA GLY A 25 0.35 25.21 -21.49
C GLY A 25 1.86 25.38 -21.44
N GLY A 26 2.41 25.55 -20.24
CA GLY A 26 3.79 25.25 -19.97
C GLY A 26 3.95 23.75 -20.03
N ALA A 27 4.47 23.24 -21.15
CA ALA A 27 5.09 21.93 -21.15
C ALA A 27 6.23 21.97 -20.13
N LEU A 28 5.93 21.59 -18.89
CA LEU A 28 6.93 21.19 -17.92
C LEU A 28 7.64 19.98 -18.53
N GLN A 29 8.74 20.25 -19.22
CA GLN A 29 9.79 19.26 -19.37
C GLN A 29 10.29 18.98 -17.96
N VAL A 30 9.72 17.96 -17.34
CA VAL A 30 10.32 17.32 -16.17
C VAL A 30 11.63 16.75 -16.70
N GLN A 31 12.69 17.51 -16.54
CA GLN A 31 14.05 17.09 -16.86
C GLN A 31 14.32 15.90 -15.93
N PRO A 32 14.45 14.66 -16.45
CA PRO A 32 14.90 13.57 -15.60
C PRO A 32 16.32 13.94 -15.16
N THR A 33 16.51 14.20 -13.88
CA THR A 33 17.83 14.39 -13.24
C THR A 33 18.66 13.10 -13.21
N ALA A 34 18.34 12.13 -14.06
CA ALA A 34 19.16 10.94 -14.26
C ALA A 34 20.15 11.24 -15.40
N PRO A 35 21.48 11.21 -15.15
CA PRO A 35 22.46 11.33 -16.22
C PRO A 35 22.27 10.24 -17.26
N ALA A 36 22.18 10.66 -18.53
CA ALA A 36 22.16 9.80 -19.70
C ALA A 36 23.46 8.96 -19.74
N GLY A 37 23.40 7.77 -19.15
CA GLY A 37 24.57 6.91 -18.95
C GLY A 37 24.44 5.91 -17.80
N SER A 38 23.45 6.06 -16.90
CA SER A 38 23.16 4.99 -15.95
C SER A 38 22.29 3.91 -16.61
N SER A 39 22.91 2.80 -17.04
CA SER A 39 22.20 1.57 -17.41
C SER A 39 21.42 0.93 -16.24
N LYS A 40 21.46 1.50 -15.04
CA LYS A 40 20.42 1.30 -14.03
C LYS A 40 19.24 2.23 -14.34
N LEU A 41 18.42 1.82 -15.30
CA LEU A 41 16.98 2.04 -15.12
C LEU A 41 16.67 1.48 -13.73
N ALA A 42 16.05 2.26 -12.84
CA ALA A 42 15.40 1.68 -11.68
C ALA A 42 14.59 0.48 -12.18
N SER A 43 14.96 -0.72 -11.77
CA SER A 43 14.31 -1.95 -12.23
C SER A 43 12.81 -1.72 -12.12
N ARG A 44 12.08 -1.92 -13.21
CA ARG A 44 10.63 -1.81 -13.19
C ARG A 44 10.11 -2.93 -12.28
N GLY A 45 9.90 -2.63 -10.99
CA GLY A 45 9.26 -3.48 -10.00
C GLY A 45 9.66 -4.94 -10.10
N GLU A 46 10.85 -5.28 -9.61
CA GLU A 46 11.11 -6.68 -9.31
C GLU A 46 10.21 -7.03 -8.12
N VAL A 47 9.68 -8.25 -8.03
CA VAL A 47 8.92 -8.59 -6.82
C VAL A 47 9.93 -8.84 -5.73
N ASP A 48 9.87 -8.06 -4.65
CA ASP A 48 10.61 -8.35 -3.42
C ASP A 48 10.25 -9.76 -2.96
N SER A 49 11.10 -10.72 -3.28
CA SER A 49 10.92 -12.08 -2.82
C SER A 49 11.43 -12.15 -1.39
N PRO A 50 10.64 -12.64 -0.42
CA PRO A 50 11.11 -12.88 0.94
C PRO A 50 12.29 -13.87 1.02
N LEU A 51 12.60 -14.57 -0.07
CA LEU A 51 13.75 -15.48 -0.19
C LEU A 51 15.04 -14.79 -0.64
N THR A 52 14.95 -13.68 -1.38
CA THR A 52 16.11 -12.97 -1.96
C THR A 52 16.20 -11.52 -1.52
N ASP A 53 15.29 -11.08 -0.64
CA ASP A 53 15.25 -9.74 -0.10
C ASP A 53 16.55 -9.39 0.66
N VAL A 54 17.10 -8.23 0.33
CA VAL A 54 18.33 -7.66 0.90
C VAL A 54 18.15 -7.28 2.37
N ARG A 55 16.90 -7.02 2.81
CA ARG A 55 16.56 -6.69 4.19
C ARG A 55 16.34 -7.92 5.07
N ASN A 56 16.35 -9.13 4.49
CA ASN A 56 16.23 -10.40 5.20
C ASN A 56 14.99 -10.46 6.12
N HIS A 57 13.82 -10.05 5.62
CA HIS A 57 12.56 -10.09 6.37
C HIS A 57 12.28 -11.50 6.95
N LEU A 58 12.59 -12.56 6.19
CA LEU A 58 12.43 -13.94 6.65
C LEU A 58 13.32 -14.28 7.86
N GLY A 59 14.54 -13.73 7.90
CA GLY A 59 15.42 -13.83 9.06
C GLY A 59 14.81 -13.14 10.28
N CYS A 60 14.35 -11.90 10.13
CA CYS A 60 13.71 -11.16 11.22
C CYS A 60 12.51 -11.91 11.82
N LEU A 61 11.63 -12.45 10.96
CA LEU A 61 10.46 -13.21 11.43
C LEU A 61 10.85 -14.47 12.21
N ARG A 62 11.92 -15.16 11.79
CA ARG A 62 12.45 -16.34 12.49
C ARG A 62 13.11 -15.98 13.82
N ASP A 63 13.83 -14.87 13.86
CA ASP A 63 14.44 -14.34 15.08
C ASP A 63 13.39 -13.90 16.10
N ALA A 64 12.22 -13.43 15.64
CA ALA A 64 11.04 -13.18 16.45
C ALA A 64 10.29 -14.46 16.87
N HIS A 65 10.84 -15.65 16.58
CA HIS A 65 10.25 -16.96 16.88
C HIS A 65 8.88 -17.19 16.23
N LEU A 66 8.60 -16.52 15.11
CA LEU A 66 7.40 -16.76 14.35
C LEU A 66 7.59 -17.98 13.43
N PRO A 67 6.68 -18.97 13.45
CA PRO A 67 6.76 -20.12 12.56
C PRO A 67 6.39 -19.69 11.13
N VAL A 68 7.38 -19.52 10.26
CA VAL A 68 7.16 -19.07 8.87
C VAL A 68 7.29 -20.22 7.88
N THR A 69 6.29 -20.40 7.04
CA THR A 69 6.31 -21.27 5.87
C THR A 69 6.28 -20.42 4.61
N VAL A 70 7.20 -20.68 3.69
CA VAL A 70 7.20 -20.02 2.37
C VAL A 70 6.26 -20.80 1.45
N LEU A 71 5.15 -20.19 1.06
CA LEU A 71 4.16 -20.81 0.17
C LEU A 71 4.52 -20.63 -1.30
N SER A 72 5.10 -19.48 -1.64
CA SER A 72 5.55 -19.13 -2.99
C SER A 72 6.73 -18.15 -2.91
N PRO A 73 7.39 -17.82 -4.04
CA PRO A 73 8.41 -16.79 -4.08
C PRO A 73 7.96 -15.41 -3.62
N THR A 74 6.66 -15.16 -3.43
CA THR A 74 6.10 -13.86 -3.01
C THR A 74 5.14 -14.00 -1.84
N MET A 75 4.96 -15.20 -1.27
CA MET A 75 3.93 -15.43 -0.26
C MET A 75 4.46 -16.23 0.93
N LEU A 76 4.18 -15.71 2.12
CA LEU A 76 4.49 -16.33 3.40
C LEU A 76 3.21 -16.66 4.15
N GLN A 77 3.21 -17.82 4.80
CA GLN A 77 2.31 -18.15 5.89
C GLN A 77 3.08 -18.03 7.19
N ILE A 78 2.57 -17.26 8.14
CA ILE A 78 3.11 -17.14 9.49
C ILE A 78 2.09 -17.84 10.39
N GLY A 79 2.49 -18.89 11.10
CA GLY A 79 1.59 -19.76 11.86
C GLY A 79 0.98 -20.92 11.07
N THR A 80 -0.08 -21.49 11.65
CA THR A 80 -0.83 -22.62 11.08
C THR A 80 -2.14 -22.15 10.44
N ALA A 81 -2.28 -22.37 9.14
CA ALA A 81 -3.52 -22.10 8.41
C ALA A 81 -4.75 -22.83 9.03
N PRO A 82 -5.98 -22.31 8.87
CA PRO A 82 -6.35 -21.13 8.08
C PRO A 82 -6.41 -19.83 8.88
N GLY A 83 -6.19 -19.87 10.19
CA GLY A 83 -6.42 -18.73 11.08
C GLY A 83 -5.23 -17.76 11.19
N SER A 84 -4.07 -18.12 10.66
CA SER A 84 -2.83 -17.42 10.94
C SER A 84 -2.42 -16.43 9.83
N PRO A 85 -1.66 -15.37 10.14
CA PRO A 85 -1.35 -14.29 9.19
C PRO A 85 -0.67 -14.76 7.90
N THR A 86 -0.99 -14.12 6.79
CA THR A 86 -0.28 -14.31 5.51
C THR A 86 0.29 -13.00 5.01
N VAL A 87 1.47 -13.06 4.38
CA VAL A 87 2.10 -11.89 3.76
C VAL A 87 2.28 -12.17 2.27
N ASP A 88 1.76 -11.30 1.41
CA ASP A 88 1.95 -11.34 -0.04
C ASP A 88 2.75 -10.11 -0.50
N PHE A 89 3.84 -10.33 -1.24
CA PHE A 89 4.74 -9.29 -1.70
C PHE A 89 4.37 -8.86 -3.11
N SER A 90 4.07 -7.57 -3.26
CA SER A 90 3.77 -6.95 -4.55
C SER A 90 5.04 -6.44 -5.23
N PRO A 91 5.04 -6.21 -6.57
CA PRO A 91 6.21 -5.68 -7.28
C PRO A 91 6.69 -4.31 -6.82
N THR A 92 5.82 -3.49 -6.24
CA THR A 92 6.14 -2.14 -5.75
C THR A 92 5.13 -1.72 -4.66
N PRO A 93 5.47 -0.73 -3.80
CA PRO A 93 4.51 -0.11 -2.89
C PRO A 93 3.31 0.49 -3.62
N GLY A 94 3.53 1.08 -4.79
CA GLY A 94 2.45 1.62 -5.63
C GLY A 94 1.46 0.53 -6.08
N SER A 95 1.94 -0.66 -6.43
CA SER A 95 1.07 -1.79 -6.77
C SER A 95 0.29 -2.35 -5.59
N ALA A 96 0.91 -2.45 -4.40
CA ALA A 96 0.23 -2.88 -3.20
C ALA A 96 -0.91 -1.91 -2.81
N GLN A 97 -0.63 -0.61 -2.88
CA GLN A 97 -1.64 0.44 -2.67
C GLN A 97 -2.75 0.41 -3.72
N ALA A 98 -2.39 0.21 -5.01
CA ALA A 98 -3.38 0.10 -6.08
C ALA A 98 -4.33 -1.08 -5.84
N TYR A 99 -3.82 -2.23 -5.40
CA TYR A 99 -4.67 -3.38 -5.07
C TYR A 99 -5.66 -3.07 -3.94
N GLN A 100 -5.27 -2.24 -2.96
CA GLN A 100 -6.16 -1.82 -1.89
C GLN A 100 -7.25 -0.86 -2.41
N ILE A 101 -6.87 0.12 -3.24
CA ILE A 101 -7.80 1.08 -3.86
C ILE A 101 -8.81 0.37 -4.76
N ASP A 102 -8.35 -0.61 -5.54
CA ASP A 102 -9.19 -1.41 -6.45
C ASP A 102 -10.06 -2.44 -5.71
N GLY A 103 -9.97 -2.52 -4.38
CA GLY A 103 -10.74 -3.45 -3.56
C GLY A 103 -10.36 -4.93 -3.74
N ARG A 104 -9.18 -5.20 -4.31
CA ARG A 104 -8.69 -6.56 -4.59
C ARG A 104 -8.13 -7.27 -3.35
N VAL A 105 -7.70 -6.52 -2.34
CA VAL A 105 -7.02 -7.04 -1.14
C VAL A 105 -7.74 -6.60 0.13
N GLN A 106 -9.00 -7.02 0.25
CA GLN A 106 -9.82 -6.69 1.41
C GLN A 106 -9.21 -7.27 2.69
N ASN A 107 -9.18 -6.46 3.74
CA ASN A 107 -8.60 -6.80 5.04
C ASN A 107 -7.07 -7.02 5.02
N ALA A 108 -6.37 -6.65 3.95
CA ALA A 108 -4.92 -6.56 3.95
C ALA A 108 -4.46 -5.17 4.45
N GLU A 109 -3.46 -5.16 5.30
CA GLU A 109 -2.66 -3.98 5.60
C GLU A 109 -1.52 -3.84 4.60
N VAL A 110 -1.27 -2.62 4.13
CA VAL A 110 -0.21 -2.32 3.17
C VAL A 110 1.00 -1.76 3.91
N ILE A 111 2.14 -2.47 3.84
CA ILE A 111 3.41 -2.06 4.43
C ILE A 111 4.48 -2.06 3.34
N GLY A 112 4.76 -0.88 2.77
CA GLY A 112 5.62 -0.81 1.58
C GLY A 112 4.98 -1.60 0.43
N SER A 113 5.72 -2.56 -0.13
CA SER A 113 5.23 -3.52 -1.13
C SER A 113 4.57 -4.78 -0.54
N ALA A 114 4.59 -4.98 0.78
CA ALA A 114 3.95 -6.14 1.43
C ALA A 114 2.46 -5.89 1.72
N LEU A 115 1.66 -6.93 1.53
CA LEU A 115 0.25 -7.04 1.90
C LEU A 115 0.12 -8.04 3.04
N VAL A 116 -0.17 -7.54 4.24
CA VAL A 116 -0.33 -8.37 5.44
C VAL A 116 -1.80 -8.65 5.65
N TYR A 117 -2.20 -9.91 5.58
CA TYR A 117 -3.55 -10.37 5.90
C TYR A 117 -3.56 -10.88 7.34
N PRO A 118 -4.20 -10.18 8.29
CA PRO A 118 -4.09 -10.51 9.70
C PRO A 118 -4.76 -11.83 10.10
N HIS A 119 -5.83 -12.20 9.40
CA HIS A 119 -6.71 -13.33 9.76
C HIS A 119 -7.11 -13.28 11.25
N GLN A 120 -6.71 -14.26 12.06
CA GLN A 120 -6.89 -14.30 13.52
C GLN A 120 -5.56 -14.19 14.29
N GLY A 121 -4.52 -13.64 13.64
CA GLY A 121 -3.25 -13.35 14.30
C GLY A 121 -3.46 -12.44 15.52
N SER A 122 -2.73 -12.73 16.60
CA SER A 122 -2.81 -11.90 17.80
C SER A 122 -2.15 -10.54 17.58
N ASP A 123 -2.56 -9.50 18.33
CA ASP A 123 -1.94 -8.16 18.22
C ASP A 123 -0.42 -8.21 18.40
N ALA A 124 0.07 -9.04 19.33
CA ALA A 124 1.50 -9.21 19.58
C ALA A 124 2.23 -9.86 18.39
N GLU A 125 1.60 -10.84 17.74
CA GLU A 125 2.11 -11.49 16.53
C GLU A 125 2.14 -10.51 15.36
N LEU A 126 1.05 -9.79 15.12
CA LEU A 126 0.95 -8.78 14.05
C LEU A 126 1.97 -7.65 14.24
N THR A 127 2.13 -7.15 15.45
CA THR A 127 3.15 -6.14 15.79
C THR A 127 4.56 -6.63 15.45
N ALA A 128 4.88 -7.90 15.72
CA ALA A 128 6.18 -8.46 15.38
C ALA A 128 6.37 -8.60 13.87
N ILE A 129 5.33 -9.00 13.14
CA ILE A 129 5.33 -9.08 11.67
C ILE A 129 5.56 -7.69 11.07
N GLU A 130 4.78 -6.70 11.48
CA GLU A 130 4.87 -5.31 11.04
C GLU A 130 6.27 -4.73 11.31
N SER A 131 6.83 -4.98 12.49
CA SER A 131 8.17 -4.52 12.85
C SER A 131 9.25 -5.09 11.93
N CYS A 132 9.13 -6.35 11.52
CA CYS A 132 10.04 -6.98 10.58
C CYS A 132 9.90 -6.43 9.15
N LEU A 133 8.69 -6.07 8.72
CA LEU A 133 8.41 -5.54 7.39
C LEU A 133 8.71 -4.03 7.27
N ALA A 134 8.57 -3.28 8.36
CA ALA A 134 8.80 -1.83 8.40
C ALA A 134 10.24 -1.41 8.03
N GLN A 135 11.18 -2.35 7.97
CA GLN A 135 12.57 -2.11 7.58
C GLN A 135 12.78 -1.80 6.08
N GLY A 136 11.69 -1.76 5.30
CA GLY A 136 11.66 -1.17 3.97
C GLY A 136 11.49 -2.19 2.86
N VAL A 137 10.28 -2.74 2.74
CA VAL A 137 9.80 -3.48 1.57
C VAL A 137 9.64 -2.50 0.41
N GLN A 138 10.49 -2.59 -0.61
CA GLN A 138 10.65 -1.56 -1.65
C GLN A 138 10.13 -1.96 -3.02
N GLY A 139 10.04 -3.27 -3.32
CA GLY A 139 9.67 -3.81 -4.62
C GLY A 139 10.67 -3.45 -5.72
#